data_AF-A0AAE2MNE2-F1
#
_entry.id   AF-A0AAE2MNE2-F1
#
_cell.length_a   1.000
_cell.length_b   1.000
_cell.length_c   1.000
_cell.angle_alpha   90.00
_cell.angle_beta   90.00
_cell.angle_gamma   90.00
#
_symmetry.space_group_name_H-M   'P 1'
#
loop_
_entity.id
_entity.type
_entity.pdbx_description
1 polymer ?
#
loop_
_entity_poly.entity_id
_entity_poly.type
_entity_poly.pdbx_seq_one_letter_code
_entity_poly.pdbx_strand_id
1 'polypeptide(L)'
;MSATSLVAIEALDSDNTDRLQAAIDGLSASGGGRLELMAGIHICQGLRLRSGVDLHLAAGATLRPVPDYAAYAHTSVSVIAEKSDRGIIVARDAQRISLTGEGRIEAGCESFIIGDDESVGTFIPAEFRPRVVVFEGCNEVEISSITISRSPMWTLHFVDCTDVAVRNVTIENDRRLPNTDGIVLDACRGAVIEDCTISTADDGICLKTSIGPQALPIGRCENILVRRCSVQSLSCALKIGTETHGNVTNVVFEDCSVSSSNRALGIFSRDGGRISNVRFSRIAVECRETLDGFWGSGEALTVNVVDRVAERTAGAIENLVVEDITGCMEGAITLISTSSAGIRNVSLARIGIDQQPGQLGTAQSYDLRPTNADLAPKADGGGRANAWTRGSDGRVIGLEHYPGGMPAVYVADVAGILMNEVRINRPTPLPQGWNTIDVVFETAAPDGSGTWQN
;
A
#
# COMPACT_ATOMS: atom_id res chain seq x y z
N MET A 1 0.31 10.65 -40.04
CA MET A 1 0.49 9.54 -39.09
C MET A 1 1.87 8.98 -39.36
N SER A 2 2.86 9.32 -38.53
CA SER A 2 4.14 8.61 -38.56
C SER A 2 3.86 7.19 -38.10
N ALA A 3 4.29 6.17 -38.84
CA ALA A 3 4.20 4.80 -38.36
C ALA A 3 4.97 4.71 -37.02
N THR A 4 4.35 4.18 -35.97
CA THR A 4 5.03 3.90 -34.71
C THR A 4 6.14 2.90 -35.00
N SER A 5 7.39 3.26 -34.70
CA SER A 5 8.52 2.34 -34.84
C SER A 5 8.28 1.10 -33.98
N LEU A 6 8.47 -0.10 -34.56
CA LEU A 6 8.25 -1.37 -33.88
C LEU A 6 9.52 -2.22 -33.96
N VAL A 7 9.97 -2.72 -32.81
CA VAL A 7 11.01 -3.76 -32.71
C VAL A 7 10.40 -4.95 -31.99
N ALA A 8 10.33 -6.10 -32.66
CA ALA A 8 9.87 -7.35 -32.06
C ALA A 8 11.08 -8.23 -31.68
N ILE A 9 11.06 -8.81 -30.48
CA ILE A 9 12.10 -9.70 -29.98
C ILE A 9 11.47 -11.04 -29.62
N GLU A 10 12.04 -12.11 -30.20
CA GLU A 10 11.76 -13.50 -29.84
C GLU A 10 12.45 -13.87 -28.52
N ALA A 11 11.81 -14.76 -27.77
CA ALA A 11 12.39 -15.36 -26.58
C ALA A 11 13.67 -16.14 -26.91
N LEU A 12 14.62 -16.17 -25.97
CA LEU A 12 15.84 -16.97 -26.06
C LEU A 12 15.98 -17.79 -24.77
N ASP A 13 16.69 -18.92 -24.86
CA ASP A 13 16.98 -19.79 -23.69
C ASP A 13 18.08 -19.23 -22.77
N SER A 14 18.38 -17.93 -22.88
CA SER A 14 19.45 -17.24 -22.15
C SER A 14 19.06 -15.81 -21.80
N ASP A 15 19.92 -15.14 -21.02
CA ASP A 15 19.82 -13.72 -20.70
C ASP A 15 19.80 -12.85 -21.98
N ASN A 16 18.79 -11.98 -22.07
CA ASN A 16 18.52 -11.10 -23.21
C ASN A 16 18.77 -9.62 -22.90
N THR A 17 19.34 -9.29 -21.74
CA THR A 17 19.40 -7.92 -21.19
C THR A 17 19.95 -6.92 -22.19
N ASP A 18 21.13 -7.19 -22.77
CA ASP A 18 21.79 -6.27 -23.71
C ASP A 18 20.95 -6.02 -24.96
N ARG A 19 20.29 -7.07 -25.47
CA ARG A 19 19.43 -7.00 -26.65
C ARG A 19 18.17 -6.17 -26.37
N LEU A 20 17.53 -6.41 -25.22
CA LEU A 20 16.36 -5.66 -24.79
C LEU A 20 16.71 -4.19 -24.55
N GLN A 21 17.80 -3.92 -23.83
CA GLN A 21 18.23 -2.56 -23.51
C GLN A 21 18.62 -1.77 -24.77
N ALA A 22 19.35 -2.39 -25.71
CA ALA A 22 19.70 -1.75 -26.97
C ALA A 22 18.46 -1.41 -27.82
N ALA A 23 17.43 -2.26 -27.81
CA ALA A 23 16.18 -1.98 -28.50
C ALA A 23 15.42 -0.81 -27.85
N ILE A 24 15.36 -0.76 -26.52
CA ILE A 24 14.76 0.37 -25.78
C ILE A 24 15.49 1.68 -26.13
N ASP A 25 16.82 1.69 -26.01
CA ASP A 25 17.62 2.89 -26.24
C ASP A 25 17.52 3.35 -27.71
N GLY A 26 17.54 2.41 -28.67
CA GLY A 26 17.41 2.69 -30.09
C GLY A 26 16.05 3.27 -30.49
N LEU A 27 14.96 2.72 -29.94
CA LEU A 27 13.60 3.25 -30.14
C LEU A 27 13.49 4.67 -29.60
N SER A 28 13.97 4.91 -28.38
CA SER A 28 13.93 6.24 -27.77
C SER A 28 14.75 7.26 -28.57
N ALA A 29 15.97 6.91 -28.98
CA ALA A 29 16.81 7.75 -29.84
C ALA A 29 16.17 8.07 -31.20
N SER A 30 15.26 7.20 -31.68
CA SER A 30 14.53 7.38 -32.94
C SER A 30 13.19 8.12 -32.77
N GLY A 31 12.93 8.71 -31.60
CA GLY A 31 11.71 9.47 -31.31
C GLY A 31 10.59 8.67 -30.64
N GLY A 32 10.87 7.44 -30.22
CA GLY A 32 9.92 6.55 -29.55
C GLY A 32 9.41 5.42 -30.44
N GLY A 33 8.65 4.51 -29.82
CA GLY A 33 8.06 3.36 -30.47
C GLY A 33 7.79 2.21 -29.51
N ARG A 34 7.44 1.06 -30.08
CA ARG A 34 7.11 -0.16 -29.32
C ARG A 34 8.25 -1.17 -29.40
N LEU A 35 8.67 -1.64 -28.24
CA LEU A 35 9.42 -2.87 -28.09
C LEU A 35 8.44 -3.99 -27.75
N GLU A 36 8.20 -4.90 -28.68
CA GLU A 36 7.33 -6.06 -28.48
C GLU A 36 8.15 -7.30 -28.08
N LEU A 37 7.86 -7.84 -26.90
CA LEU A 37 8.32 -9.17 -26.49
C LEU A 37 7.30 -10.18 -27.00
N MET A 38 7.72 -11.02 -27.95
CA MET A 38 6.88 -12.08 -28.51
C MET A 38 6.65 -13.21 -27.49
N ALA A 39 5.70 -14.10 -27.76
CA ALA A 39 5.41 -15.24 -26.91
C ALA A 39 6.67 -16.06 -26.57
N GLY A 40 6.76 -16.54 -25.33
CA GLY A 40 7.92 -17.24 -24.78
C GLY A 40 8.51 -16.55 -23.55
N ILE A 41 9.56 -17.14 -23.00
CA ILE A 41 10.21 -16.66 -21.77
C ILE A 41 11.40 -15.77 -22.14
N HIS A 42 11.37 -14.51 -21.70
CA HIS A 42 12.43 -13.54 -21.86
C HIS A 42 13.17 -13.39 -20.54
N ILE A 43 14.41 -13.88 -20.45
CA ILE A 43 15.23 -13.75 -19.25
C ILE A 43 15.99 -12.43 -19.32
N CYS A 44 15.97 -11.63 -18.25
CA CYS A 44 16.73 -10.38 -18.21
C CYS A 44 17.19 -10.00 -16.80
N GLN A 45 18.19 -9.14 -16.72
CA GLN A 45 18.57 -8.41 -15.52
C GLN A 45 17.80 -7.09 -15.46
N GLY A 46 18.34 -6.08 -14.78
CA GLY A 46 17.74 -4.75 -14.75
C GLY A 46 17.60 -4.11 -16.14
N LEU A 47 16.45 -3.52 -16.43
CA LEU A 47 16.18 -2.75 -17.64
C LEU A 47 15.88 -1.28 -17.29
N ARG A 48 16.41 -0.36 -18.09
CA ARG A 48 16.09 1.07 -18.03
C ARG A 48 15.15 1.45 -19.17
N LEU A 49 13.88 1.69 -18.86
CA LEU A 49 12.92 2.21 -19.82
C LEU A 49 13.22 3.69 -20.12
N ARG A 50 12.93 4.12 -21.36
CA ARG A 50 13.30 5.44 -21.88
C ARG A 50 12.09 6.18 -22.45
N SER A 51 12.18 7.50 -22.56
CA SER A 51 11.11 8.34 -23.08
C SER A 51 10.62 7.88 -24.45
N GLY A 52 9.30 7.90 -24.63
CA GLY A 52 8.62 7.52 -25.88
C GLY A 52 8.55 6.01 -26.14
N VAL A 53 9.01 5.16 -25.21
CA VAL A 53 9.04 3.70 -25.40
C VAL A 53 7.86 3.02 -24.71
N ASP A 54 7.15 2.19 -25.47
CA ASP A 54 6.19 1.20 -24.99
C ASP A 54 6.88 -0.17 -24.93
N LEU A 55 7.13 -0.69 -23.73
CA LEU A 55 7.53 -2.08 -23.53
C LEU A 55 6.26 -2.94 -23.54
N HIS A 56 6.01 -3.61 -24.66
CA HIS A 56 4.81 -4.40 -24.90
C HIS A 56 5.09 -5.90 -24.72
N LEU A 57 4.41 -6.54 -23.77
CA LEU A 57 4.47 -7.99 -23.56
C LEU A 57 3.29 -8.62 -24.29
N ALA A 58 3.54 -9.27 -25.42
CA ALA A 58 2.49 -9.92 -26.20
C ALA A 58 1.83 -11.07 -25.42
N ALA A 59 0.65 -11.50 -25.84
CA ALA A 59 -0.01 -12.67 -25.27
C ALA A 59 0.94 -13.89 -25.30
N GLY A 60 1.10 -14.56 -24.15
CA GLY A 60 2.03 -15.68 -23.98
C GLY A 60 3.50 -15.29 -23.79
N ALA A 61 3.82 -13.99 -23.75
CA ALA A 61 5.16 -13.52 -23.37
C ALA A 61 5.29 -13.47 -21.85
N THR A 62 6.40 -13.99 -21.34
CA THR A 62 6.77 -13.92 -19.93
C THR A 62 8.12 -13.24 -19.80
N LEU A 63 8.19 -12.07 -19.18
CA LEU A 63 9.45 -11.48 -18.73
C LEU A 63 9.82 -12.11 -17.37
N ARG A 64 10.96 -12.80 -17.31
CA ARG A 64 11.47 -13.47 -16.11
C ARG A 64 12.80 -12.86 -15.70
N PRO A 65 12.81 -12.00 -14.68
CA PRO A 65 14.03 -11.39 -14.18
C PRO A 65 14.97 -12.43 -13.57
N VAL A 66 16.29 -12.19 -13.63
CA VAL A 66 17.30 -13.04 -13.00
C VAL A 66 17.12 -12.97 -11.47
N PRO A 67 17.07 -14.10 -10.75
CA PRO A 67 16.77 -14.13 -9.31
C PRO A 67 17.99 -13.76 -8.43
N ASP A 68 18.65 -12.65 -8.73
CA ASP A 68 19.84 -12.17 -8.01
C ASP A 68 19.77 -10.65 -7.84
N TYR A 69 19.84 -10.18 -6.58
CA TYR A 69 19.86 -8.75 -6.29
C TYR A 69 21.02 -8.02 -6.97
N ALA A 70 22.18 -8.68 -7.13
CA ALA A 70 23.36 -8.12 -7.78
C ALA A 70 23.15 -7.82 -9.27
N ALA A 71 22.26 -8.56 -9.94
CA ALA A 71 21.91 -8.34 -11.35
C ALA A 71 21.22 -6.99 -11.60
N TYR A 72 20.76 -6.30 -10.55
CA TYR A 72 20.09 -5.00 -10.66
C TYR A 72 20.99 -3.82 -10.25
N ALA A 73 22.30 -4.03 -10.12
CA ALA A 73 23.23 -3.00 -9.65
C ALA A 73 23.23 -1.74 -10.54
N HIS A 74 22.95 -1.88 -11.84
CA HIS A 74 22.85 -0.78 -12.79
C HIS A 74 21.46 -0.17 -12.91
N THR A 75 20.47 -0.63 -12.15
CA THR A 75 19.09 -0.09 -12.08
C THR A 75 18.75 0.37 -10.66
N SER A 76 19.62 1.21 -10.10
CA SER A 76 19.40 1.83 -8.79
C SER A 76 18.33 2.91 -8.80
N VAL A 77 17.72 3.13 -7.64
CA VAL A 77 16.61 4.06 -7.39
C VAL A 77 16.90 4.98 -6.21
N SER A 78 16.20 6.11 -6.12
CA SER A 78 16.50 7.20 -5.16
C SER A 78 15.80 7.04 -3.81
N VAL A 79 14.57 6.54 -3.79
CA VAL A 79 13.81 6.30 -2.56
C VAL A 79 14.16 4.91 -2.03
N ILE A 80 14.84 4.85 -0.89
CA ILE A 80 15.19 3.59 -0.24
C ILE A 80 14.05 3.17 0.68
N ALA A 81 13.52 1.97 0.46
CA ALA A 81 12.52 1.36 1.33
C ALA A 81 13.11 0.06 1.91
N GLU A 82 13.15 -0.05 3.23
CA GLU A 82 14.01 -0.99 3.94
C GLU A 82 15.48 -0.86 3.49
N LYS A 83 16.06 -1.90 2.89
CA LYS A 83 17.36 -1.87 2.20
C LYS A 83 17.24 -2.05 0.68
N SER A 84 16.05 -1.89 0.12
CA SER A 84 15.81 -1.97 -1.32
C SER A 84 16.19 -0.68 -2.02
N ASP A 85 17.29 -0.71 -2.75
CA ASP A 85 17.86 0.39 -3.55
C ASP A 85 17.85 0.11 -5.07
N ARG A 86 17.13 -0.93 -5.52
CA ARG A 86 17.13 -1.39 -6.92
C ARG A 86 15.74 -1.74 -7.43
N GLY A 87 15.56 -1.62 -8.74
CA GLY A 87 14.37 -2.08 -9.47
C GLY A 87 14.71 -2.98 -10.66
N ILE A 88 13.80 -3.88 -11.03
CA ILE A 88 13.92 -4.73 -12.22
C ILE A 88 13.72 -3.88 -13.49
N ILE A 89 12.63 -3.11 -13.55
CA ILE A 89 12.37 -2.15 -14.63
C ILE A 89 12.37 -0.76 -14.01
N VAL A 90 13.31 0.09 -14.44
CA VAL A 90 13.44 1.45 -13.91
C VAL A 90 13.29 2.48 -15.03
N ALA A 91 12.58 3.56 -14.74
CA ALA A 91 12.60 4.77 -15.58
C ALA A 91 12.92 5.96 -14.70
N ARG A 92 13.69 6.91 -15.22
CA ARG A 92 14.01 8.15 -14.51
C ARG A 92 13.94 9.33 -15.45
N ASP A 93 13.25 10.39 -15.02
CA ASP A 93 13.10 11.66 -15.75
C ASP A 93 12.61 11.44 -17.21
N ALA A 94 11.73 10.45 -17.40
CA ALA A 94 11.26 10.01 -18.71
C ALA A 94 9.83 10.51 -19.00
N GLN A 95 9.48 10.61 -20.28
CA GLN A 95 8.15 11.08 -20.71
C GLN A 95 7.54 10.12 -21.73
N ARG A 96 6.20 9.96 -21.70
CA ARG A 96 5.45 9.10 -22.62
C ARG A 96 6.00 7.68 -22.62
N ILE A 97 5.97 7.05 -21.44
CA ILE A 97 6.48 5.69 -21.24
C ILE A 97 5.32 4.75 -20.97
N SER A 98 5.40 3.54 -21.53
CA SER A 98 4.36 2.55 -21.35
C SER A 98 4.91 1.15 -21.07
N LEU A 99 4.17 0.39 -20.27
CA LEU A 99 4.35 -1.06 -20.08
C LEU A 99 3.00 -1.72 -20.32
N THR A 100 2.84 -2.39 -21.46
CA THR A 100 1.52 -2.80 -21.95
C THR A 100 1.48 -4.25 -22.41
N GLY A 101 0.29 -4.75 -22.71
CA GLY A 101 0.05 -6.04 -23.34
C GLY A 101 -0.50 -7.09 -22.40
N GLU A 102 -0.85 -8.26 -22.93
CA GLU A 102 -1.52 -9.35 -22.19
C GLU A 102 -0.52 -10.39 -21.64
N GLY A 103 0.77 -10.12 -21.77
CA GLY A 103 1.83 -10.95 -21.21
C GLY A 103 2.04 -10.70 -19.71
N ARG A 104 3.11 -11.30 -19.19
CA ARG A 104 3.32 -11.45 -17.75
C ARG A 104 4.75 -11.13 -17.31
N ILE A 105 4.88 -10.51 -16.15
CA ILE A 105 6.15 -10.40 -15.41
C ILE A 105 6.12 -11.41 -14.25
N GLU A 106 7.09 -12.32 -14.24
CA GLU A 106 7.29 -13.32 -13.18
C GLU A 106 8.51 -12.97 -12.34
N ALA A 107 8.33 -12.18 -11.28
CA ALA A 107 9.45 -11.56 -10.57
C ALA A 107 10.22 -12.49 -9.60
N GLY A 108 9.77 -13.73 -9.40
CA GLY A 108 10.54 -14.80 -8.75
C GLY A 108 10.83 -14.58 -7.25
N CYS A 109 9.82 -14.21 -6.47
CA CYS A 109 9.96 -13.92 -5.04
C CYS A 109 10.57 -15.05 -4.20
N GLU A 110 10.49 -16.31 -4.64
CA GLU A 110 11.01 -17.47 -3.91
C GLU A 110 12.50 -17.34 -3.59
N SER A 111 13.27 -16.74 -4.49
CA SER A 111 14.71 -16.53 -4.32
C SER A 111 15.04 -15.47 -3.27
N PHE A 112 14.03 -14.78 -2.75
CA PHE A 112 14.14 -13.73 -1.76
C PHE A 112 13.43 -14.09 -0.44
N ILE A 113 13.16 -15.38 -0.22
CA ILE A 113 12.66 -15.94 1.05
C ILE A 113 13.83 -16.67 1.74
N ILE A 114 14.13 -16.30 2.99
CA ILE A 114 15.23 -16.90 3.77
C ILE A 114 14.76 -17.76 4.94
N GLY A 115 13.45 -17.79 5.20
CA GLY A 115 12.86 -18.59 6.27
C GLY A 115 11.37 -18.35 6.42
N ASP A 116 10.81 -18.92 7.49
CA ASP A 116 9.41 -18.83 7.85
C ASP A 116 9.30 -18.30 9.29
N ASP A 117 8.43 -17.31 9.51
CA ASP A 117 8.10 -16.77 10.82
C ASP A 117 6.64 -17.13 11.14
N GLU A 118 6.49 -18.35 11.65
CA GLU A 118 5.18 -18.89 12.05
C GLU A 118 4.51 -18.07 13.16
N SER A 119 5.28 -17.29 13.94
CA SER A 119 4.74 -16.49 15.04
C SER A 119 3.84 -15.34 14.57
N VAL A 120 4.07 -14.85 13.34
CA VAL A 120 3.26 -13.81 12.70
C VAL A 120 2.66 -14.25 11.36
N GLY A 121 2.88 -15.52 10.98
CA GLY A 121 2.29 -16.14 9.78
C GLY A 121 2.92 -15.74 8.45
N THR A 122 4.14 -15.19 8.45
CA THR A 122 4.80 -14.64 7.26
C THR A 122 6.11 -15.35 6.94
N PHE A 123 6.56 -15.26 5.69
CA PHE A 123 7.95 -15.57 5.37
C PHE A 123 8.92 -14.54 5.95
N ILE A 124 10.13 -14.99 6.26
CA ILE A 124 11.26 -14.11 6.56
C ILE A 124 11.86 -13.68 5.21
N PRO A 125 11.74 -12.40 4.82
CA PRO A 125 12.30 -11.94 3.57
C PRO A 125 13.81 -11.78 3.67
N ALA A 126 14.49 -12.00 2.54
CA ALA A 126 15.86 -11.54 2.36
C ALA A 126 15.96 -10.03 2.62
N GLU A 127 17.11 -9.61 3.14
CA GLU A 127 17.38 -8.22 3.46
C GLU A 127 17.40 -7.33 2.21
N PHE A 128 17.98 -7.82 1.12
CA PHE A 128 18.09 -7.11 -0.15
C PHE A 128 17.16 -7.73 -1.19
N ARG A 129 16.15 -6.97 -1.60
CA ARG A 129 15.11 -7.42 -2.55
C ARG A 129 14.84 -6.32 -3.58
N PRO A 130 14.78 -6.63 -4.88
CA PRO A 130 14.50 -5.63 -5.89
C PRO A 130 13.00 -5.28 -5.89
N ARG A 131 12.64 -4.07 -6.30
CA ARG A 131 11.27 -3.75 -6.71
C ARG A 131 11.04 -4.17 -8.15
N VAL A 132 9.79 -4.42 -8.55
CA VAL A 132 9.52 -4.87 -9.94
C VAL A 132 9.60 -3.70 -10.91
N VAL A 133 8.78 -2.67 -10.72
CA VAL A 133 8.77 -1.47 -11.56
C VAL A 133 8.96 -0.25 -10.67
N VAL A 134 9.96 0.58 -10.98
CA VAL A 134 10.19 1.85 -10.29
C VAL A 134 10.38 2.98 -11.29
N PHE A 135 9.40 3.88 -11.38
CA PHE A 135 9.47 5.05 -12.25
C PHE A 135 9.63 6.31 -11.40
N GLU A 136 10.66 7.10 -11.68
CA GLU A 136 11.03 8.27 -10.90
C GLU A 136 10.97 9.53 -11.77
N GLY A 137 10.27 10.58 -11.34
CA GLY A 137 10.19 11.86 -12.05
C GLY A 137 9.60 11.73 -13.47
N CYS A 138 8.76 10.73 -13.72
CA CYS A 138 8.23 10.45 -15.05
C CYS A 138 6.91 11.20 -15.32
N ASN A 139 6.66 11.53 -16.59
CA ASN A 139 5.44 12.21 -17.04
C ASN A 139 4.73 11.40 -18.13
N GLU A 140 3.39 11.38 -18.13
CA GLU A 140 2.59 10.61 -19.10
C GLU A 140 2.98 9.12 -19.08
N VAL A 141 2.64 8.46 -17.97
CA VAL A 141 2.96 7.06 -17.70
C VAL A 141 1.72 6.20 -17.92
N GLU A 142 1.85 5.12 -18.68
CA GLU A 142 0.80 4.12 -18.83
C GLU A 142 1.28 2.71 -18.47
N ILE A 143 0.56 2.02 -17.58
CA ILE A 143 0.67 0.58 -17.39
C ILE A 143 -0.69 -0.04 -17.70
N SER A 144 -0.75 -0.97 -18.66
CA SER A 144 -2.05 -1.52 -19.06
C SER A 144 -2.07 -2.99 -19.48
N SER A 145 -3.11 -3.71 -19.05
CA SER A 145 -3.44 -5.10 -19.43
C SER A 145 -2.46 -6.22 -19.01
N ILE A 146 -1.32 -5.87 -18.41
CA ILE A 146 -0.31 -6.85 -18.01
C ILE A 146 -0.69 -7.60 -16.73
N THR A 147 -0.08 -8.77 -16.54
CA THR A 147 -0.04 -9.45 -15.24
C THR A 147 1.36 -9.34 -14.63
N ILE A 148 1.45 -8.97 -13.35
CA ILE A 148 2.69 -9.03 -12.57
C ILE A 148 2.47 -9.99 -11.40
N SER A 149 3.44 -10.83 -11.13
CA SER A 149 3.32 -11.80 -10.04
C SER A 149 4.63 -12.04 -9.32
N ARG A 150 4.50 -12.65 -8.13
CA ARG A 150 5.63 -13.14 -7.34
C ARG A 150 6.64 -12.03 -7.11
N SER A 151 6.15 -10.82 -6.79
CA SER A 151 7.01 -9.69 -6.48
C SER A 151 7.84 -9.99 -5.22
N PRO A 152 9.16 -9.79 -5.23
CA PRO A 152 9.96 -9.92 -4.03
C PRO A 152 9.82 -8.72 -3.08
N MET A 153 9.33 -7.58 -3.55
CA MET A 153 9.14 -6.35 -2.76
C MET A 153 7.98 -5.51 -3.34
N TRP A 154 7.97 -4.18 -3.24
CA TRP A 154 6.95 -3.34 -3.88
C TRP A 154 6.88 -3.59 -5.38
N THR A 155 5.67 -3.71 -5.91
CA THR A 155 5.44 -4.18 -7.29
C THR A 155 5.51 -3.03 -8.29
N LEU A 156 4.55 -2.11 -8.25
CA LEU A 156 4.55 -0.89 -9.06
C LEU A 156 4.80 0.31 -8.16
N HIS A 157 5.94 0.99 -8.34
CA HIS A 157 6.32 2.14 -7.53
C HIS A 157 6.57 3.37 -8.40
N PHE A 158 5.71 4.37 -8.27
CA PHE A 158 5.82 5.65 -8.97
C PHE A 158 6.27 6.71 -7.99
N VAL A 159 7.40 7.36 -8.27
CA VAL A 159 8.05 8.35 -7.41
C VAL A 159 8.03 9.69 -8.12
N ASP A 160 7.34 10.67 -7.54
CA ASP A 160 7.20 12.04 -8.09
C ASP A 160 6.77 12.07 -9.58
N CYS A 161 5.89 11.14 -9.97
CA CYS A 161 5.39 11.07 -11.34
C CYS A 161 4.16 11.96 -11.55
N THR A 162 3.95 12.42 -12.78
CA THR A 162 2.77 13.21 -13.17
C THR A 162 2.05 12.53 -14.33
N ASP A 163 0.71 12.59 -14.34
CA ASP A 163 -0.14 11.95 -15.36
C ASP A 163 0.12 10.43 -15.46
N VAL A 164 -0.21 9.72 -14.39
CA VAL A 164 -0.04 8.27 -14.27
C VAL A 164 -1.37 7.55 -14.51
N ALA A 165 -1.38 6.56 -15.40
CA ALA A 165 -2.52 5.69 -15.62
C ALA A 165 -2.15 4.22 -15.46
N VAL A 166 -2.87 3.51 -14.59
CA VAL A 166 -2.76 2.05 -14.44
C VAL A 166 -4.13 1.45 -14.70
N ARG A 167 -4.25 0.62 -15.74
CA ARG A 167 -5.55 0.11 -16.22
C ARG A 167 -5.53 -1.39 -16.50
N ASN A 168 -6.55 -2.12 -16.04
CA ASN A 168 -6.68 -3.54 -16.37
C ASN A 168 -5.44 -4.37 -15.98
N VAL A 169 -4.76 -3.99 -14.90
CA VAL A 169 -3.55 -4.69 -14.43
C VAL A 169 -3.93 -5.74 -13.39
N THR A 170 -3.31 -6.90 -13.49
CA THR A 170 -3.41 -7.96 -12.48
C THR A 170 -2.10 -8.05 -11.68
N ILE A 171 -2.16 -7.99 -10.36
CA ILE A 171 -1.04 -8.22 -9.44
C ILE A 171 -1.33 -9.43 -8.55
N GLU A 172 -0.48 -10.44 -8.62
CA GLU A 172 -0.60 -11.71 -7.89
C GLU A 172 0.68 -12.01 -7.11
N ASN A 173 0.79 -11.45 -5.91
CA ASN A 173 1.93 -11.67 -5.03
C ASN A 173 1.65 -12.78 -4.00
N ASP A 174 2.73 -13.39 -3.50
CA ASP A 174 2.61 -14.31 -2.38
C ASP A 174 2.16 -13.55 -1.14
N ARG A 175 1.00 -13.92 -0.61
CA ARG A 175 0.36 -13.22 0.51
C ARG A 175 1.08 -13.41 1.84
N ARG A 176 2.12 -14.24 1.91
CA ARG A 176 2.94 -14.42 3.12
C ARG A 176 4.27 -13.68 3.05
N LEU A 177 4.67 -13.14 1.90
CA LEU A 177 5.93 -12.40 1.78
C LEU A 177 5.73 -10.91 2.10
N PRO A 178 6.29 -10.38 3.20
CA PRO A 178 6.05 -8.98 3.60
C PRO A 178 6.61 -7.95 2.61
N ASN A 179 6.06 -6.73 2.63
CA ASN A 179 6.46 -5.62 1.76
C ASN A 179 6.24 -5.88 0.28
N THR A 180 5.21 -6.64 -0.06
CA THR A 180 4.79 -6.94 -1.45
C THR A 180 3.62 -6.07 -1.89
N ASP A 181 3.72 -4.77 -1.63
CA ASP A 181 2.72 -3.76 -2.01
C ASP A 181 2.38 -3.85 -3.51
N GLY A 182 1.12 -3.63 -3.84
CA GLY A 182 0.63 -3.69 -5.22
C GLY A 182 1.03 -2.44 -6.00
N ILE A 183 0.30 -1.35 -5.79
CA ILE A 183 0.54 -0.08 -6.48
C ILE A 183 0.86 1.00 -5.45
N VAL A 184 2.05 1.56 -5.53
CA VAL A 184 2.54 2.63 -4.65
C VAL A 184 2.68 3.93 -5.45
N LEU A 185 1.85 4.91 -5.13
CA LEU A 185 1.95 6.28 -5.63
C LEU A 185 2.66 7.14 -4.57
N ASP A 186 3.94 7.41 -4.80
CA ASP A 186 4.78 8.19 -3.91
C ASP A 186 4.99 9.60 -4.48
N ALA A 187 4.35 10.60 -3.86
CA ALA A 187 4.33 11.99 -4.32
C ALA A 187 3.86 12.23 -5.78
N CYS A 188 2.92 11.43 -6.28
CA CYS A 188 2.41 11.55 -7.64
C CYS A 188 1.29 12.58 -7.81
N ARG A 189 1.15 13.17 -9.00
CA ARG A 189 0.11 14.17 -9.31
C ARG A 189 -0.69 13.77 -10.55
N GLY A 190 -2.01 13.78 -10.45
CA GLY A 190 -2.87 13.37 -11.57
C GLY A 190 -2.68 11.88 -11.87
N ALA A 191 -3.22 11.01 -11.02
CA ALA A 191 -3.14 9.57 -11.24
C ALA A 191 -4.52 8.93 -11.28
N VAL A 192 -4.70 8.00 -12.21
CA VAL A 192 -5.89 7.16 -12.32
C VAL A 192 -5.47 5.69 -12.26
N ILE A 193 -5.97 4.97 -11.26
CA ILE A 193 -5.86 3.52 -11.15
C ILE A 193 -7.26 2.95 -11.33
N GLU A 194 -7.47 2.15 -12.37
CA GLU A 194 -8.79 1.60 -12.64
C GLU A 194 -8.81 0.19 -13.21
N ASP A 195 -9.89 -0.53 -12.93
CA ASP A 195 -10.16 -1.86 -13.49
C ASP A 195 -9.07 -2.91 -13.14
N CYS A 196 -8.40 -2.75 -11.99
CA CYS A 196 -7.28 -3.61 -11.59
C CYS A 196 -7.71 -4.72 -10.62
N THR A 197 -7.01 -5.86 -10.66
CA THR A 197 -7.15 -6.95 -9.68
C THR A 197 -5.84 -7.14 -8.94
N ILE A 198 -5.85 -7.05 -7.61
CA ILE A 198 -4.64 -7.00 -6.78
C ILE A 198 -4.74 -7.98 -5.62
N SER A 199 -3.72 -8.80 -5.43
CA SER A 199 -3.58 -9.73 -4.29
C SER A 199 -2.16 -9.64 -3.73
N THR A 200 -2.05 -9.20 -2.47
CA THR A 200 -0.77 -8.85 -1.84
C THR A 200 -0.70 -9.31 -0.39
N ALA A 201 0.52 -9.51 0.13
CA ALA A 201 0.72 -9.64 1.57
C ALA A 201 0.59 -8.26 2.24
N ASP A 202 1.17 -7.24 1.61
CA ASP A 202 1.20 -5.88 2.12
C ASP A 202 0.10 -5.03 1.46
N ASP A 203 0.24 -3.70 1.47
CA ASP A 203 -0.78 -2.78 1.00
C ASP A 203 -1.19 -3.02 -0.47
N GLY A 204 -2.49 -2.95 -0.78
CA GLY A 204 -2.98 -3.18 -2.13
C GLY A 204 -2.68 -1.99 -3.06
N ILE A 205 -3.32 -0.85 -2.79
CA ILE A 205 -3.07 0.44 -3.44
C ILE A 205 -2.76 1.45 -2.34
N CYS A 206 -1.56 2.03 -2.39
CA CYS A 206 -0.98 2.82 -1.32
C CYS A 206 -0.47 4.17 -1.83
N LEU A 207 -0.85 5.26 -1.16
CA LEU A 207 -0.30 6.59 -1.41
C LEU A 207 0.72 6.92 -0.32
N LYS A 208 1.91 7.39 -0.73
CA LYS A 208 3.01 7.78 0.14
C LYS A 208 3.56 9.15 -0.26
N THR A 209 4.31 9.76 0.63
CA THR A 209 5.17 10.93 0.35
C THR A 209 6.47 10.77 1.12
N SER A 210 7.42 10.02 0.54
CA SER A 210 8.69 9.63 1.17
C SER A 210 9.69 10.79 1.30
N ILE A 211 10.76 10.53 2.06
CA ILE A 211 11.95 11.39 2.09
C ILE A 211 12.91 10.98 0.96
N GLY A 212 13.42 11.97 0.24
CA GLY A 212 14.43 11.79 -0.79
C GLY A 212 15.86 11.83 -0.25
N PRO A 213 16.87 11.67 -1.13
CA PRO A 213 18.29 11.63 -0.75
C PRO A 213 18.81 12.86 0.01
N GLN A 214 18.13 14.01 -0.11
CA GLN A 214 18.48 15.26 0.58
C GLN A 214 17.84 15.40 1.96
N ALA A 215 17.25 14.32 2.51
CA ALA A 215 16.51 14.33 3.78
C ALA A 215 15.29 15.29 3.78
N LEU A 216 14.74 15.58 2.59
CA LEU A 216 13.56 16.41 2.39
C LEU A 216 12.43 15.58 1.75
N PRO A 217 11.15 15.93 1.97
CA PRO A 217 10.03 15.30 1.28
C PRO A 217 10.23 15.36 -0.24
N ILE A 218 10.01 14.25 -0.94
CA ILE A 218 10.18 14.21 -2.40
C ILE A 218 9.11 15.02 -3.15
N GLY A 219 7.95 15.26 -2.52
CA GLY A 219 6.86 15.99 -3.15
C GLY A 219 5.54 15.82 -2.41
N ARG A 220 4.43 15.82 -3.15
CA ARG A 220 3.06 15.72 -2.64
C ARG A 220 2.23 14.79 -3.51
N CYS A 221 1.23 14.13 -2.93
CA CYS A 221 0.20 13.44 -3.71
C CYS A 221 -0.99 14.37 -3.95
N GLU A 222 -1.43 14.51 -5.20
CA GLU A 222 -2.54 15.41 -5.55
C GLU A 222 -3.39 14.89 -6.72
N ASN A 223 -4.72 14.99 -6.60
CA ASN A 223 -5.68 14.65 -7.65
C ASN A 223 -5.53 13.18 -8.09
N ILE A 224 -5.87 12.27 -7.17
CA ILE A 224 -5.74 10.83 -7.36
C ILE A 224 -7.13 10.18 -7.37
N LEU A 225 -7.38 9.35 -8.38
CA LEU A 225 -8.60 8.56 -8.52
C LEU A 225 -8.25 7.08 -8.58
N VAL A 226 -8.83 6.30 -7.67
CA VAL A 226 -8.78 4.85 -7.68
C VAL A 226 -10.21 4.34 -7.83
N ARG A 227 -10.49 3.55 -8.87
CA ARG A 227 -11.86 3.06 -9.09
C ARG A 227 -11.99 1.70 -9.75
N ARG A 228 -13.07 0.98 -9.45
CA ARG A 228 -13.36 -0.33 -10.08
C ARG A 228 -12.22 -1.35 -9.90
N CYS A 229 -11.58 -1.33 -8.73
CA CYS A 229 -10.53 -2.28 -8.40
C CYS A 229 -11.04 -3.37 -7.46
N SER A 230 -10.58 -4.60 -7.68
CA SER A 230 -10.76 -5.73 -6.75
C SER A 230 -9.45 -5.98 -6.01
N VAL A 231 -9.47 -5.87 -4.68
CA VAL A 231 -8.24 -5.87 -3.88
C VAL A 231 -8.31 -6.88 -2.73
N GLN A 232 -7.25 -7.66 -2.57
CA GLN A 232 -6.98 -8.53 -1.43
C GLN A 232 -5.63 -8.14 -0.82
N SER A 233 -5.61 -7.90 0.49
CA SER A 233 -4.39 -7.50 1.21
C SER A 233 -4.39 -8.07 2.62
N LEU A 234 -3.30 -8.69 3.06
CA LEU A 234 -3.16 -9.01 4.50
C LEU A 234 -2.79 -7.79 5.35
N SER A 235 -2.45 -6.64 4.75
CA SER A 235 -2.22 -5.36 5.43
C SER A 235 -3.44 -4.44 5.24
N CYS A 236 -3.38 -3.48 4.32
CA CYS A 236 -4.50 -2.59 4.01
C CYS A 236 -4.74 -2.50 2.50
N ALA A 237 -5.97 -2.78 2.07
CA ALA A 237 -6.32 -2.83 0.66
C ALA A 237 -6.21 -1.45 -0.02
N LEU A 238 -6.80 -0.41 0.57
CA LEU A 238 -6.81 0.95 0.02
C LEU A 238 -6.28 1.92 1.09
N LYS A 239 -5.08 2.46 0.87
CA LYS A 239 -4.31 3.12 1.93
C LYS A 239 -3.71 4.46 1.52
N ILE A 240 -3.65 5.37 2.49
CA ILE A 240 -2.74 6.52 2.50
C ILE A 240 -1.80 6.36 3.70
N GLY A 241 -0.48 6.36 3.45
CA GLY A 241 0.57 6.28 4.46
C GLY A 241 1.38 4.98 4.44
N THR A 242 2.34 4.80 5.36
CA THR A 242 2.57 5.61 6.55
C THR A 242 3.52 6.77 6.31
N GLU A 243 4.40 6.67 5.31
CA GLU A 243 5.31 7.72 4.87
C GLU A 243 4.49 8.90 4.34
N THR A 244 4.37 9.94 5.15
CA THR A 244 3.45 11.07 4.93
C THR A 244 4.17 12.41 5.12
N HIS A 245 5.40 12.53 4.59
CA HIS A 245 6.25 13.70 4.82
C HIS A 245 5.79 14.93 4.02
N GLY A 246 5.13 14.70 2.89
CA GLY A 246 4.50 15.72 2.07
C GLY A 246 2.98 15.62 2.07
N ASN A 247 2.30 16.69 1.66
CA ASN A 247 0.84 16.72 1.67
C ASN A 247 0.22 15.68 0.73
N VAL A 248 -0.98 15.21 1.08
CA VAL A 248 -1.84 14.37 0.26
C VAL A 248 -3.20 15.05 0.15
N THR A 249 -3.61 15.44 -1.05
CA THR A 249 -4.84 16.25 -1.23
C THR A 249 -5.66 15.79 -2.43
N ASN A 250 -7.00 15.81 -2.29
CA ASN A 250 -7.96 15.44 -3.33
C ASN A 250 -7.75 13.99 -3.81
N VAL A 251 -8.13 13.04 -2.96
CA VAL A 251 -8.03 11.61 -3.25
C VAL A 251 -9.42 10.98 -3.19
N VAL A 252 -9.77 10.22 -4.23
CA VAL A 252 -11.02 9.47 -4.29
C VAL A 252 -10.73 8.00 -4.53
N PHE A 253 -11.30 7.15 -3.67
CA PHE A 253 -11.44 5.72 -3.88
C PHE A 253 -12.91 5.42 -4.08
N GLU A 254 -13.30 4.86 -5.22
CA GLU A 254 -14.71 4.58 -5.51
C GLU A 254 -14.99 3.29 -6.28
N ASP A 255 -16.16 2.69 -6.08
CA ASP A 255 -16.60 1.52 -6.85
C ASP A 255 -15.64 0.31 -6.74
N CYS A 256 -15.01 0.12 -5.58
CA CYS A 256 -14.05 -0.97 -5.35
C CYS A 256 -14.67 -2.13 -4.55
N SER A 257 -14.05 -3.31 -4.67
CA SER A 257 -14.36 -4.46 -3.82
C SER A 257 -13.11 -4.93 -3.08
N VAL A 258 -13.16 -4.91 -1.75
CA VAL A 258 -12.14 -5.48 -0.89
C VAL A 258 -12.62 -6.84 -0.40
N SER A 259 -11.83 -7.89 -0.62
CA SER A 259 -12.16 -9.24 -0.17
C SER A 259 -11.01 -9.87 0.61
N SER A 260 -11.34 -10.81 1.52
CA SER A 260 -10.37 -11.63 2.25
C SER A 260 -9.16 -10.83 2.78
N SER A 261 -9.39 -9.62 3.30
CA SER A 261 -8.32 -8.68 3.64
C SER A 261 -8.24 -8.45 5.14
N ASN A 262 -7.11 -7.95 5.64
CA ASN A 262 -7.04 -7.50 7.03
C ASN A 262 -7.80 -6.18 7.20
N ARG A 263 -7.27 -5.12 6.60
CA ARG A 263 -7.93 -3.81 6.58
C ARG A 263 -8.44 -3.45 5.19
N ALA A 264 -9.63 -2.87 5.11
CA ALA A 264 -10.13 -2.36 3.85
C ALA A 264 -9.62 -0.94 3.56
N LEU A 265 -10.01 0.03 4.39
CA LEU A 265 -9.76 1.45 4.16
C LEU A 265 -8.83 2.00 5.24
N GLY A 266 -7.72 2.64 4.84
CA GLY A 266 -6.68 3.07 5.78
C GLY A 266 -6.15 4.48 5.51
N ILE A 267 -6.06 5.32 6.54
CA ILE A 267 -5.27 6.57 6.50
C ILE A 267 -4.37 6.63 7.73
N PHE A 268 -3.06 6.69 7.51
CA PHE A 268 -2.04 6.68 8.55
C PHE A 268 -1.15 7.91 8.41
N SER A 269 -1.44 8.97 9.17
CA SER A 269 -0.61 10.18 9.21
C SER A 269 0.46 10.05 10.28
N ARG A 270 1.71 10.30 9.90
CA ARG A 270 2.90 10.08 10.74
C ARG A 270 3.92 11.22 10.71
N ASP A 271 4.05 11.90 9.57
CA ASP A 271 5.32 12.53 9.20
C ASP A 271 5.25 14.04 8.90
N GLY A 272 4.13 14.69 9.20
CA GLY A 272 3.97 16.16 9.14
C GLY A 272 3.21 16.67 7.91
N GLY A 273 3.13 15.88 6.84
CA GLY A 273 2.33 16.19 5.65
C GLY A 273 0.84 16.14 5.95
N ARG A 274 0.10 17.20 5.60
CA ARG A 274 -1.35 17.26 5.80
C ARG A 274 -2.07 16.35 4.80
N ILE A 275 -3.09 15.65 5.27
CA ILE A 275 -3.95 14.81 4.43
C ILE A 275 -5.33 15.48 4.40
N SER A 276 -5.81 15.84 3.21
CA SER A 276 -7.08 16.56 3.10
C SER A 276 -7.91 16.21 1.87
N ASN A 277 -9.24 16.33 2.01
CA ASN A 277 -10.21 16.06 0.94
C ASN A 277 -10.08 14.63 0.41
N VAL A 278 -10.32 13.67 1.29
CA VAL A 278 -10.28 12.24 0.95
C VAL A 278 -11.70 11.68 0.96
N ARG A 279 -12.07 10.93 -0.08
CA ARG A 279 -13.35 10.22 -0.16
C ARG A 279 -13.15 8.73 -0.40
N PHE A 280 -13.81 7.91 0.41
CA PHE A 280 -14.07 6.51 0.12
C PHE A 280 -15.57 6.36 -0.14
N SER A 281 -15.99 5.85 -1.30
CA SER A 281 -17.41 5.78 -1.68
C SER A 281 -17.75 4.51 -2.45
N ARG A 282 -18.87 3.85 -2.13
CA ARG A 282 -19.38 2.67 -2.87
C ARG A 282 -18.36 1.53 -2.87
N ILE A 283 -18.00 1.06 -1.68
CA ILE A 283 -16.99 0.01 -1.50
C ILE A 283 -17.57 -1.17 -0.72
N ALA A 284 -17.45 -2.36 -1.28
CA ALA A 284 -17.74 -3.60 -0.58
C ALA A 284 -16.51 -4.06 0.21
N VAL A 285 -16.68 -4.52 1.46
CA VAL A 285 -15.57 -4.91 2.35
C VAL A 285 -15.79 -6.29 2.97
N GLU A 286 -14.74 -7.11 2.98
CA GLU A 286 -14.66 -8.34 3.79
C GLU A 286 -13.32 -8.34 4.51
N CYS A 287 -13.37 -8.03 5.81
CA CYS A 287 -12.20 -7.85 6.66
C CYS A 287 -12.10 -8.96 7.71
N ARG A 288 -10.91 -9.55 7.84
CA ARG A 288 -10.60 -10.65 8.75
C ARG A 288 -9.35 -10.34 9.56
N GLU A 289 -9.31 -10.77 10.80
CA GLU A 289 -8.14 -10.53 11.63
C GLU A 289 -6.94 -11.40 11.21
N THR A 290 -5.74 -10.97 11.60
CA THR A 290 -4.49 -11.74 11.42
C THR A 290 -3.77 -11.94 12.74
N LEU A 291 -2.69 -12.73 12.76
CA LEU A 291 -1.86 -12.92 13.96
C LEU A 291 -1.28 -11.60 14.47
N ASP A 292 -1.07 -11.52 15.79
CA ASP A 292 -0.50 -10.34 16.44
C ASP A 292 0.96 -10.15 16.00
N GLY A 293 1.24 -9.03 15.35
CA GLY A 293 2.55 -8.74 14.76
C GLY A 293 2.44 -8.40 13.28
N PHE A 294 1.49 -9.01 12.56
CA PHE A 294 1.06 -8.44 11.28
C PHE A 294 0.25 -7.16 11.51
N TRP A 295 0.19 -6.26 10.52
CA TRP A 295 -0.46 -4.96 10.67
C TRP A 295 -1.97 -5.08 10.52
N GLY A 296 -2.69 -4.88 11.63
CA GLY A 296 -4.15 -4.74 11.68
C GLY A 296 -4.85 -5.90 12.32
N SER A 297 -6.13 -5.69 12.56
CA SER A 297 -6.99 -6.64 13.27
C SER A 297 -8.41 -6.68 12.69
N GLY A 298 -8.54 -6.69 11.36
CA GLY A 298 -9.82 -6.91 10.68
C GLY A 298 -10.69 -5.66 10.50
N GLU A 299 -10.10 -4.46 10.41
CA GLU A 299 -10.82 -3.19 10.35
C GLU A 299 -11.40 -2.87 8.96
N ALA A 300 -12.70 -2.56 8.89
CA ALA A 300 -13.28 -1.99 7.67
C ALA A 300 -12.75 -0.58 7.36
N LEU A 301 -12.52 0.22 8.39
CA LEU A 301 -11.94 1.55 8.30
C LEU A 301 -11.00 1.77 9.47
N THR A 302 -9.77 2.21 9.19
CA THR A 302 -8.85 2.72 10.19
C THR A 302 -8.28 4.06 9.76
N VAL A 303 -8.33 5.04 10.67
CA VAL A 303 -7.78 6.38 10.46
C VAL A 303 -6.98 6.72 11.70
N ASN A 304 -5.69 6.96 11.57
CA ASN A 304 -4.87 7.36 12.71
C ASN A 304 -3.88 8.48 12.42
N VAL A 305 -3.72 9.35 13.41
CA VAL A 305 -2.72 10.43 13.43
C VAL A 305 -1.84 10.24 14.66
N VAL A 306 -0.62 9.80 14.42
CA VAL A 306 0.34 9.41 15.46
C VAL A 306 1.68 10.03 15.10
N ASP A 307 2.36 10.69 16.02
CA ASP A 307 3.70 11.21 15.74
C ASP A 307 4.68 10.03 15.55
N ARG A 308 5.31 9.93 14.37
CA ARG A 308 6.27 8.84 14.10
C ARG A 308 7.42 8.84 15.10
N VAL A 309 7.90 10.04 15.41
CA VAL A 309 8.98 10.34 16.36
C VAL A 309 8.57 11.54 17.19
N ALA A 310 9.02 11.62 18.44
CA ALA A 310 8.58 12.65 19.39
C ALA A 310 8.90 14.09 18.93
N GLU A 311 9.94 14.26 18.14
CA GLU A 311 10.42 15.56 17.65
C GLU A 311 9.65 16.07 16.42
N ARG A 312 8.80 15.24 15.81
CA ARG A 312 8.05 15.59 14.61
C ARG A 312 6.58 15.26 14.77
N THR A 313 5.78 16.32 14.87
CA THR A 313 4.33 16.21 14.84
C THR A 313 3.86 15.68 13.47
N ALA A 314 2.94 14.72 13.50
CA ALA A 314 2.25 14.22 12.32
C ALA A 314 1.42 15.32 11.63
N GLY A 315 0.99 15.08 10.39
CA GLY A 315 0.12 16.01 9.70
C GLY A 315 -1.35 15.80 10.08
N ALA A 316 -2.12 16.89 10.13
CA ALA A 316 -3.55 16.78 10.38
C ALA A 316 -4.28 16.04 9.24
N ILE A 317 -5.35 15.33 9.58
CA ILE A 317 -6.31 14.76 8.63
C ILE A 317 -7.57 15.62 8.64
N GLU A 318 -8.00 16.12 7.48
CA GLU A 318 -9.15 17.03 7.37
C GLU A 318 -10.06 16.72 6.17
N ASN A 319 -11.37 16.87 6.35
CA ASN A 319 -12.36 16.68 5.28
C ASN A 319 -12.33 15.24 4.73
N LEU A 320 -12.60 14.28 5.62
CA LEU A 320 -12.72 12.87 5.28
C LEU A 320 -14.21 12.52 5.07
N VAL A 321 -14.54 11.95 3.92
CA VAL A 321 -15.86 11.39 3.64
C VAL A 321 -15.74 9.89 3.42
N VAL A 322 -16.49 9.11 4.19
CA VAL A 322 -16.61 7.66 4.00
C VAL A 322 -18.09 7.35 3.87
N GLU A 323 -18.51 6.81 2.72
CA GLU A 323 -19.91 6.57 2.47
C GLU A 323 -20.21 5.37 1.57
N ASP A 324 -21.43 4.85 1.66
CA ASP A 324 -21.90 3.74 0.83
C ASP A 324 -20.96 2.51 0.98
N ILE A 325 -20.66 2.16 2.23
CA ILE A 325 -19.79 1.03 2.57
C ILE A 325 -20.66 -0.13 3.05
N THR A 326 -20.45 -1.32 2.47
CA THR A 326 -21.21 -2.53 2.83
C THR A 326 -20.32 -3.74 2.98
N GLY A 327 -20.67 -4.68 3.86
CA GLY A 327 -20.02 -5.99 3.93
C GLY A 327 -19.82 -6.49 5.35
N CYS A 328 -18.67 -7.09 5.65
CA CYS A 328 -18.38 -7.63 6.97
C CYS A 328 -16.97 -7.28 7.46
N MET A 329 -16.82 -7.28 8.79
CA MET A 329 -15.54 -7.08 9.46
C MET A 329 -15.44 -7.93 10.72
N GLU A 330 -14.24 -8.43 11.03
CA GLU A 330 -13.95 -9.08 12.31
C GLU A 330 -13.45 -8.09 13.39
N GLY A 331 -12.98 -6.91 12.97
CA GLY A 331 -12.51 -5.83 13.83
C GLY A 331 -13.56 -4.75 14.11
N ALA A 332 -13.11 -3.50 14.15
CA ALA A 332 -13.94 -2.31 14.36
C ALA A 332 -13.64 -1.22 13.32
N ILE A 333 -14.53 -0.24 13.21
CA ILE A 333 -14.18 1.05 12.59
C ILE A 333 -13.42 1.89 13.62
N THR A 334 -12.23 2.40 13.26
CA THR A 334 -11.37 3.15 14.18
C THR A 334 -10.96 4.51 13.61
N LEU A 335 -11.10 5.57 14.39
CA LEU A 335 -10.58 6.90 14.10
C LEU A 335 -9.90 7.47 15.34
N ILE A 336 -8.58 7.62 15.31
CA ILE A 336 -7.78 7.87 16.53
C ILE A 336 -6.71 8.93 16.26
N SER A 337 -6.64 9.97 17.08
CA SER A 337 -5.49 10.88 17.08
C SER A 337 -4.79 10.85 18.43
N THR A 338 -3.52 10.45 18.45
CA THR A 338 -2.64 10.68 19.63
C THR A 338 -1.77 11.91 19.46
N SER A 339 -1.67 12.41 18.22
CA SER A 339 -0.97 13.65 17.88
C SER A 339 -1.83 14.89 18.15
N SER A 340 -1.17 15.99 18.52
CA SER A 340 -1.80 17.32 18.59
C SER A 340 -2.31 17.84 17.24
N ALA A 341 -1.86 17.25 16.12
CA ALA A 341 -2.32 17.63 14.78
C ALA A 341 -3.81 17.36 14.55
N GLY A 342 -4.34 16.27 15.13
CA GLY A 342 -5.76 15.96 15.16
C GLY A 342 -6.37 15.45 13.84
N ILE A 343 -7.60 14.94 13.97
CA ILE A 343 -8.50 14.59 12.87
C ILE A 343 -9.71 15.53 12.93
N ARG A 344 -10.09 16.14 11.80
CA ARG A 344 -11.21 17.11 11.76
C ARG A 344 -12.14 16.92 10.56
N ASN A 345 -13.40 17.28 10.74
CA ASN A 345 -14.43 17.29 9.69
C ASN A 345 -14.55 15.93 8.98
N VAL A 346 -15.12 14.96 9.70
CA VAL A 346 -15.32 13.60 9.23
C VAL A 346 -16.80 13.36 8.98
N SER A 347 -17.15 12.78 7.84
CA SER A 347 -18.51 12.35 7.54
C SER A 347 -18.53 10.85 7.26
N LEU A 348 -19.23 10.10 8.10
CA LEU A 348 -19.55 8.69 7.90
C LEU A 348 -21.03 8.57 7.50
N ALA A 349 -21.33 8.06 6.30
CA ALA A 349 -22.70 8.03 5.81
C ALA A 349 -23.09 6.73 5.10
N ARG A 350 -24.27 6.18 5.38
CA ARG A 350 -24.80 4.98 4.67
C ARG A 350 -23.82 3.81 4.71
N ILE A 351 -23.46 3.41 5.93
CA ILE A 351 -22.54 2.30 6.20
C ILE A 351 -23.37 1.14 6.77
N GLY A 352 -23.29 -0.03 6.15
CA GLY A 352 -23.98 -1.25 6.60
C GLY A 352 -23.01 -2.42 6.70
N ILE A 353 -22.53 -2.73 7.90
CA ILE A 353 -21.51 -3.77 8.11
C ILE A 353 -21.99 -4.82 9.12
N ASP A 354 -21.76 -6.09 8.81
CA ASP A 354 -21.91 -7.20 9.75
C ASP A 354 -20.59 -7.40 10.52
N GLN A 355 -20.59 -7.11 11.82
CA GLN A 355 -19.44 -7.35 12.70
C GLN A 355 -19.47 -8.81 13.18
N GLN A 356 -18.38 -9.55 12.99
CA GLN A 356 -18.29 -10.98 13.25
C GLN A 356 -17.15 -11.30 14.23
N PRO A 357 -17.27 -12.36 15.05
CA PRO A 357 -16.13 -12.82 15.85
C PRO A 357 -15.06 -13.45 14.94
N GLY A 358 -13.82 -12.97 15.05
CA GLY A 358 -12.67 -13.64 14.49
C GLY A 358 -12.22 -14.85 15.34
N GLN A 359 -11.36 -15.69 14.77
CA GLN A 359 -10.87 -16.93 15.39
C GLN A 359 -9.62 -16.76 16.28
N LEU A 360 -8.82 -15.74 16.04
CA LEU A 360 -7.57 -15.38 16.70
C LEU A 360 -7.80 -14.46 17.92
N GLY A 361 -8.86 -13.64 17.92
CA GLY A 361 -9.18 -12.69 18.97
C GLY A 361 -8.26 -11.46 19.03
N THR A 362 -7.45 -11.23 17.99
CA THR A 362 -6.53 -10.08 17.86
C THR A 362 -7.28 -8.77 17.60
N ALA A 363 -8.52 -8.87 17.11
CA ALA A 363 -9.48 -7.77 16.96
C ALA A 363 -9.80 -7.01 18.25
N GLN A 364 -9.49 -7.55 19.45
CA GLN A 364 -9.75 -6.86 20.72
C GLN A 364 -8.80 -5.68 21.02
N SER A 365 -7.88 -5.39 20.10
CA SER A 365 -6.98 -4.23 20.15
C SER A 365 -7.03 -3.43 18.85
N TYR A 366 -6.74 -2.13 18.93
CA TYR A 366 -6.49 -1.28 17.77
C TYR A 366 -4.99 -1.07 17.56
N ASP A 367 -4.61 -0.78 16.32
CA ASP A 367 -3.22 -0.70 15.88
C ASP A 367 -2.77 0.75 15.64
N LEU A 368 -1.79 1.21 16.43
CA LEU A 368 -1.15 2.52 16.28
C LEU A 368 0.18 2.47 15.52
N ARG A 369 0.65 1.27 15.13
CA ARG A 369 1.95 1.11 14.47
C ARG A 369 1.95 1.74 13.06
N PRO A 370 3.13 2.10 12.53
CA PRO A 370 4.41 2.13 13.23
C PRO A 370 4.44 3.29 14.23
N THR A 371 5.04 3.01 15.36
CA THR A 371 5.41 3.96 16.42
C THR A 371 6.93 4.11 16.45
N ASN A 372 7.45 5.01 17.28
CA ASN A 372 8.91 5.17 17.45
C ASN A 372 9.61 3.85 17.87
N ALA A 373 8.92 2.96 18.58
CA ALA A 373 9.47 1.67 19.00
C ALA A 373 9.71 0.70 17.83
N ASP A 374 8.97 0.85 16.73
CA ASP A 374 9.09 -0.01 15.55
C ASP A 374 10.26 0.43 14.66
N LEU A 375 10.65 1.71 14.69
CA LEU A 375 11.79 2.22 13.92
C LEU A 375 13.14 1.75 14.46
N ALA A 376 13.25 1.59 15.77
CA ALA A 376 14.47 1.20 16.46
C ALA A 376 14.17 0.13 17.52
N PRO A 377 13.81 -1.11 17.12
CA PRO A 377 13.62 -2.20 18.05
C PRO A 377 14.88 -2.39 18.89
N LYS A 378 14.73 -2.57 20.21
CA LYS A 378 15.87 -2.86 21.08
C LYS A 378 16.43 -4.24 20.75
N ALA A 379 17.75 -4.40 20.80
CA ALA A 379 18.42 -5.66 20.46
C ALA A 379 18.04 -6.84 21.39
N ASP A 380 17.54 -6.56 22.60
CA ASP A 380 17.07 -7.55 23.58
C ASP A 380 15.54 -7.78 23.53
N GLY A 381 14.79 -6.98 22.76
CA GLY A 381 13.37 -7.16 22.51
C GLY A 381 13.16 -7.93 21.20
N GLY A 382 12.32 -8.97 21.22
CA GLY A 382 11.91 -9.64 19.98
C GLY A 382 11.20 -8.66 19.05
N GLY A 383 11.54 -8.63 17.76
CA GLY A 383 10.99 -7.65 16.84
C GLY A 383 11.60 -7.66 15.46
N ARG A 384 10.90 -7.02 14.52
CA ARG A 384 11.39 -6.70 13.19
C ARG A 384 11.22 -5.20 12.96
N ALA A 385 12.34 -4.54 12.64
CA ALA A 385 12.36 -3.11 12.35
C ALA A 385 11.35 -2.75 11.26
N ASN A 386 10.69 -1.61 11.46
CA ASN A 386 9.61 -1.10 10.62
C ASN A 386 8.41 -2.07 10.47
N ALA A 387 8.23 -3.03 11.38
CA ALA A 387 7.11 -3.96 11.37
C ALA A 387 6.49 -4.12 12.76
N TRP A 388 7.23 -4.64 13.73
CA TRP A 388 6.71 -4.85 15.07
C TRP A 388 7.84 -5.01 16.08
N THR A 389 7.62 -4.52 17.29
CA THR A 389 8.50 -4.76 18.44
C THR A 389 7.67 -5.28 19.60
N ARG A 390 8.11 -6.36 20.27
CA ARG A 390 7.47 -6.84 21.50
C ARG A 390 8.09 -6.19 22.74
N GLY A 391 7.25 -5.79 23.67
CA GLY A 391 7.63 -5.30 24.99
C GLY A 391 8.11 -6.41 25.92
N SER A 392 8.56 -6.04 27.12
CA SER A 392 8.97 -6.99 28.16
C SER A 392 7.83 -7.89 28.66
N ASP A 393 6.59 -7.50 28.41
CA ASP A 393 5.38 -8.26 28.71
C ASP A 393 5.00 -9.25 27.58
N GLY A 394 5.81 -9.32 26.52
CA GLY A 394 5.59 -10.18 25.36
C GLY A 394 4.57 -9.66 24.34
N ARG A 395 3.92 -8.52 24.61
CA ARG A 395 2.92 -7.91 23.73
C ARG A 395 3.58 -7.05 22.67
N VAL A 396 2.98 -6.97 21.50
CA VAL A 396 3.43 -6.05 20.45
C VAL A 396 3.12 -4.61 20.89
N ILE A 397 4.14 -3.76 20.86
CA ILE A 397 4.04 -2.34 21.21
C ILE A 397 3.19 -1.63 20.16
N GLY A 398 2.29 -0.74 20.60
CA GLY A 398 1.38 -0.01 19.73
C GLY A 398 0.08 -0.75 19.41
N LEU A 399 -0.10 -1.98 19.90
CA LEU A 399 -1.41 -2.63 19.96
C LEU A 399 -2.06 -2.32 21.31
N GLU A 400 -3.10 -1.49 21.27
CA GLU A 400 -3.78 -1.00 22.47
C GLU A 400 -5.16 -1.63 22.59
N HIS A 401 -5.55 -2.02 23.82
CA HIS A 401 -6.89 -2.57 24.04
C HIS A 401 -7.95 -1.48 23.95
N TYR A 402 -9.09 -1.80 23.35
CA TYR A 402 -10.26 -0.92 23.42
C TYR A 402 -10.74 -0.79 24.87
N PRO A 403 -11.03 0.44 25.33
CA PRO A 403 -11.62 0.64 26.64
C PRO A 403 -12.97 -0.08 26.77
N GLY A 404 -13.10 -0.93 27.79
CA GLY A 404 -14.34 -1.69 28.03
C GLY A 404 -14.61 -2.82 27.03
N GLY A 405 -13.64 -3.15 26.15
CA GLY A 405 -13.77 -4.19 25.12
C GLY A 405 -13.98 -3.61 23.72
N MET A 406 -14.02 -4.46 22.69
CA MET A 406 -14.12 -4.04 21.28
C MET A 406 -15.52 -3.48 20.96
N PRO A 407 -15.64 -2.20 20.55
CA PRO A 407 -16.90 -1.63 20.09
C PRO A 407 -17.14 -1.94 18.60
N ALA A 408 -18.24 -1.43 18.04
CA ALA A 408 -18.44 -1.41 16.60
C ALA A 408 -17.69 -0.25 15.93
N VAL A 409 -17.68 0.91 16.60
CA VAL A 409 -17.00 2.13 16.18
C VAL A 409 -16.25 2.73 17.37
N TYR A 410 -14.96 3.00 17.20
CA TYR A 410 -14.13 3.65 18.20
C TYR A 410 -13.57 4.96 17.66
N VAL A 411 -13.81 6.05 18.39
CA VAL A 411 -13.40 7.40 18.00
C VAL A 411 -12.66 8.05 19.17
N ALA A 412 -11.40 8.41 18.97
CA ALA A 412 -10.57 9.06 19.98
C ALA A 412 -9.94 10.34 19.41
N ASP A 413 -10.22 11.47 20.07
CA ASP A 413 -9.68 12.81 19.72
C ASP A 413 -9.94 13.25 18.26
N VAL A 414 -11.19 13.11 17.84
CA VAL A 414 -11.68 13.54 16.52
C VAL A 414 -12.68 14.69 16.67
N ALA A 415 -12.45 15.79 15.95
CA ALA A 415 -13.32 16.96 16.00
C ALA A 415 -14.27 17.03 14.79
N GLY A 416 -15.57 17.25 15.04
CA GLY A 416 -16.56 17.45 13.97
C GLY A 416 -16.79 16.19 13.14
N ILE A 417 -17.17 15.09 13.82
CA ILE A 417 -17.63 13.86 13.18
C ILE A 417 -19.16 13.87 13.03
N LEU A 418 -19.63 13.56 11.83
CA LEU A 418 -21.04 13.38 11.50
C LEU A 418 -21.27 11.94 11.08
N MET A 419 -22.25 11.28 11.71
CA MET A 419 -22.67 9.92 11.37
C MET A 419 -24.13 9.94 10.91
N ASN A 420 -24.38 9.51 9.68
CA ASN A 420 -25.73 9.40 9.12
C ASN A 420 -25.96 8.00 8.55
N GLU A 421 -26.94 7.26 9.06
CA GLU A 421 -27.24 5.89 8.57
C GLU A 421 -26.02 4.94 8.64
N VAL A 422 -25.27 5.01 9.74
CA VAL A 422 -24.24 4.03 10.09
C VAL A 422 -24.89 2.91 10.91
N ARG A 423 -24.92 1.69 10.36
CA ARG A 423 -25.54 0.51 10.95
C ARG A 423 -24.52 -0.63 10.99
N ILE A 424 -24.23 -1.09 12.20
CA ILE A 424 -23.36 -2.25 12.41
C ILE A 424 -24.20 -3.35 13.05
N ASN A 425 -24.37 -4.48 12.35
CA ASN A 425 -25.07 -5.63 12.89
C ASN A 425 -24.08 -6.45 13.72
N ARG A 426 -24.36 -6.60 15.01
CA ARG A 426 -23.47 -7.30 15.96
C ARG A 426 -24.09 -8.63 16.41
N PRO A 427 -23.30 -9.65 16.79
CA PRO A 427 -23.80 -10.93 17.25
C PRO A 427 -24.63 -10.80 18.54
N THR A 428 -25.62 -11.67 18.73
CA THR A 428 -26.42 -11.75 19.97
C THR A 428 -26.45 -13.21 20.46
N PRO A 429 -25.93 -13.52 21.66
CA PRO A 429 -25.27 -12.61 22.60
C PRO A 429 -23.92 -12.07 22.05
N LEU A 430 -23.47 -10.94 22.61
CA LEU A 430 -22.14 -10.41 22.28
C LEU A 430 -21.04 -11.39 22.72
N PRO A 431 -19.99 -11.60 21.91
CA PRO A 431 -18.83 -12.38 22.31
C PRO A 431 -18.11 -11.77 23.53
N GLN A 432 -17.35 -12.60 24.24
CA GLN A 432 -16.54 -12.14 25.37
C GLN A 432 -15.49 -11.11 24.89
N GLY A 433 -15.28 -10.05 25.68
CA GLY A 433 -14.33 -8.98 25.35
C GLY A 433 -14.88 -7.93 24.40
N TRP A 434 -16.14 -8.04 23.98
CA TRP A 434 -16.82 -7.02 23.18
C TRP A 434 -17.52 -6.00 24.07
N ASN A 435 -17.46 -4.74 23.66
CA ASN A 435 -18.11 -3.63 24.36
C ASN A 435 -19.63 -3.70 24.16
N THR A 436 -20.40 -3.48 25.21
CA THR A 436 -21.87 -3.38 25.13
C THR A 436 -22.34 -2.06 24.52
N ILE A 437 -21.47 -1.06 24.45
CA ILE A 437 -21.67 0.21 23.74
C ILE A 437 -21.16 0.03 22.31
N ASP A 438 -22.00 0.33 21.33
CA ASP A 438 -21.67 0.18 19.91
C ASP A 438 -20.67 1.25 19.43
N VAL A 439 -20.87 2.50 19.83
CA VAL A 439 -20.02 3.64 19.45
C VAL A 439 -19.39 4.23 20.70
N VAL A 440 -18.07 4.21 20.77
CA VAL A 440 -17.31 4.74 21.90
C VAL A 440 -16.57 5.99 21.45
N PHE A 441 -16.84 7.10 22.13
CA PHE A 441 -16.10 8.35 21.99
C PHE A 441 -15.16 8.54 23.19
N GLU A 442 -13.89 8.77 22.88
CA GLU A 442 -12.89 9.20 23.85
C GLU A 442 -12.39 10.60 23.47
N THR A 443 -12.39 11.49 24.45
CA THR A 443 -11.70 12.77 24.38
C THR A 443 -10.64 12.78 25.46
N ALA A 444 -9.38 12.99 25.08
CA ALA A 444 -8.29 13.14 26.04
C ALA A 444 -8.50 14.42 26.85
N ALA A 445 -8.56 14.32 28.18
CA ALA A 445 -8.41 15.49 29.04
C ALA A 445 -6.93 15.93 29.04
N PRO A 446 -6.63 17.23 29.29
CA PRO A 446 -5.26 17.74 29.33
C PRO A 446 -4.31 17.07 30.35
N ASP A 447 -4.85 16.28 31.29
CA ASP A 447 -4.11 15.56 32.33
C ASP A 447 -3.98 14.05 32.08
N GLY A 448 -4.43 13.55 30.92
CA GLY A 448 -4.40 12.13 30.56
C GLY A 448 -5.52 11.28 31.16
N SER A 449 -6.51 11.89 31.83
CA SER A 449 -7.72 11.19 32.25
C SER A 449 -8.80 11.28 31.14
N GLY A 450 -9.12 10.15 30.49
CA GLY A 450 -10.20 10.11 29.51
C GLY A 450 -11.56 10.37 30.18
N THR A 451 -12.35 11.29 29.64
CA THR A 451 -13.76 11.44 30.04
C THR A 451 -14.65 10.80 28.99
N TRP A 452 -15.49 9.86 29.44
CA TRP A 452 -16.40 9.10 28.59
C TRP A 452 -17.64 9.95 28.31
N GLN A 453 -17.95 10.17 27.04
CA GLN A 453 -19.26 10.68 26.64
C GLN A 453 -19.90 9.70 25.68
N ASN A 454 -21.16 9.37 25.97
CA ASN A 454 -22.03 8.58 25.11
C ASN A 454 -22.47 9.37 23.87
#